data_AF-G9K910-F1
#
_entry.id   AF-G9K910-F1
#
_cell.length_a   1.000
_cell.length_b   1.000
_cell.length_c   1.000
_cell.angle_alpha   90.00
_cell.angle_beta   90.00
_cell.angle_gamma   90.00
#
_symmetry.space_group_name_H-M   'P 1'
#
loop_
_entity.id
_entity.type
_entity.pdbx_description
1 polymer ?
#
loop_
_entity_poly.entity_id
_entity_poly.type
_entity_poly.pdbx_seq_one_letter_code
_entity_poly.pdbx_strand_id
1 'polypeptide(L)'
;MFSFMLFSTLFSSIFAEPGEQRWVCNSSDISVWYTYCDDMKAPISIEVKPCITLKGSKGYLHLSYIPRRDIKKLYFNIYLSFNSMDFPMRKEVVCRGSDDLYSFCRALKG
;
A
#
# COMPACT_ATOMS: atom_id res chain seq x y z
N MET A 1 -30.81 -29.49 -43.07
CA MET A 1 -29.48 -29.56 -42.42
C MET A 1 -29.11 -28.15 -41.99
N PHE A 2 -29.40 -27.78 -40.74
CA PHE A 2 -29.04 -26.46 -40.20
C PHE A 2 -27.78 -26.66 -39.37
N SER A 3 -26.65 -26.19 -39.89
CA SER A 3 -25.35 -26.34 -39.24
C SER A 3 -25.31 -25.40 -38.03
N PHE A 4 -25.32 -25.96 -36.82
CA PHE A 4 -25.10 -25.21 -35.59
C PHE A 4 -23.63 -24.77 -35.56
N MET A 5 -23.40 -23.48 -35.86
CA MET A 5 -22.11 -22.83 -35.60
C MET A 5 -21.95 -22.68 -34.08
N LEU A 6 -21.21 -23.59 -33.45
CA LEU A 6 -20.76 -23.43 -32.07
C LEU A 6 -19.68 -22.37 -32.04
N PHE A 7 -20.06 -21.15 -31.70
CA PHE A 7 -19.13 -20.05 -31.44
C PHE A 7 -18.45 -20.33 -30.09
N SER A 8 -17.27 -20.93 -30.11
CA SER A 8 -16.41 -21.05 -28.93
C SER A 8 -16.08 -19.65 -28.44
N THR A 9 -16.80 -19.19 -27.42
CA THR A 9 -16.41 -18.03 -26.65
C THR A 9 -15.15 -18.40 -25.88
N LEU A 10 -13.99 -18.09 -26.48
CA LEU A 10 -12.74 -17.97 -25.76
C LEU A 10 -12.90 -16.79 -24.79
N PHE A 11 -13.58 -17.03 -23.67
CA PHE A 11 -13.46 -16.18 -22.50
C PHE A 11 -12.02 -16.34 -22.03
N SER A 12 -11.13 -15.48 -22.53
CA SER A 12 -9.88 -15.20 -21.88
C SER A 12 -10.24 -14.81 -20.45
N SER A 13 -9.96 -15.71 -19.52
CA SER A 13 -10.05 -15.42 -18.11
C SER A 13 -9.15 -14.22 -17.84
N ILE A 14 -9.76 -13.03 -17.76
CA ILE A 14 -9.16 -11.85 -17.16
C ILE A 14 -9.15 -12.09 -15.64
N PHE A 15 -8.50 -13.16 -15.19
CA PHE A 15 -8.09 -13.26 -13.82
C PHE A 15 -6.92 -12.29 -13.71
N ALA A 16 -7.21 -11.09 -13.22
CA ALA A 16 -6.17 -10.21 -12.71
C ALA A 16 -5.29 -11.06 -11.79
N GLU A 17 -4.01 -11.20 -12.14
CA GLU A 17 -3.07 -11.97 -11.33
C GLU A 17 -3.14 -11.42 -9.89
N PRO A 18 -3.39 -12.27 -8.88
CA PRO A 18 -3.45 -11.81 -7.51
C PRO A 18 -2.13 -11.11 -7.18
N GLY A 19 -2.23 -9.82 -6.82
CA GLY A 19 -1.05 -9.00 -6.57
C GLY A 19 -0.16 -9.62 -5.51
N GLU A 20 1.14 -9.73 -5.78
CA GLU A 20 2.12 -10.30 -4.84
C GLU A 20 1.99 -9.70 -3.44
N GLN A 21 1.64 -10.55 -2.48
CA GLN A 21 1.56 -10.20 -1.07
C GLN A 21 2.96 -10.07 -0.48
N ARG A 22 3.26 -8.92 0.12
CA ARG A 22 4.54 -8.62 0.77
C ARG A 22 4.37 -8.66 2.28
N TRP A 23 5.05 -9.59 2.92
CA TRP A 23 5.10 -9.69 4.36
C TRP A 23 6.01 -8.59 4.95
N VAL A 24 5.60 -8.00 6.08
CA VAL A 24 6.37 -6.94 6.77
C VAL A 24 6.96 -7.48 8.08
N CYS A 25 6.09 -7.92 8.99
CA CYS A 25 6.50 -8.45 10.29
C CYS A 25 5.35 -9.20 10.96
N ASN A 26 5.68 -10.02 11.96
CA ASN A 26 4.71 -10.62 12.89
C ASN A 26 5.04 -10.19 14.32
N SER A 27 4.00 -10.00 15.13
CA SER A 27 4.08 -9.85 16.57
C SER A 27 3.28 -10.96 17.26
N SER A 28 3.06 -10.85 18.57
CA SER A 28 2.29 -11.83 19.34
C SER A 28 0.80 -11.85 18.99
N ASP A 29 0.24 -10.73 18.50
CA ASP A 29 -1.19 -10.52 18.34
C ASP A 29 -1.61 -10.08 16.93
N ILE A 30 -0.66 -9.72 16.05
CA ILE A 30 -0.96 -9.33 14.67
C ILE A 30 0.16 -9.76 13.70
N SER A 31 -0.26 -10.09 12.49
CA SER A 31 0.61 -10.30 11.34
C SER A 31 0.36 -9.18 10.33
N VAL A 32 1.43 -8.55 9.82
CA VAL A 32 1.32 -7.37 8.95
C VAL A 32 1.88 -7.68 7.58
N TRP A 33 1.09 -7.40 6.55
CA TRP A 33 1.45 -7.55 5.14
C TRP A 33 0.77 -6.48 4.30
N TYR A 34 1.24 -6.27 3.07
CA TYR A 34 0.62 -5.35 2.11
C TYR A 34 0.68 -5.86 0.68
N THR A 35 -0.20 -5.32 -0.15
CA THR A 35 -0.17 -5.44 -1.62
C THR A 35 -0.21 -4.04 -2.21
N TYR A 36 0.20 -3.89 -3.48
CA TYR A 36 0.02 -2.63 -4.19
C TYR A 36 -1.41 -2.56 -4.72
N CYS A 37 -2.08 -1.42 -4.48
CA CYS A 37 -3.41 -1.14 -5.05
C CYS A 37 -3.33 -0.40 -6.39
N ASP A 38 -2.22 0.29 -6.66
CA ASP A 38 -2.02 1.06 -7.90
C ASP A 38 -1.46 0.17 -9.02
N ASP A 39 -1.86 0.48 -10.26
CA ASP A 39 -1.37 -0.21 -11.47
C ASP A 39 0.15 -0.12 -11.63
N MET A 40 0.72 1.00 -11.17
CA MET A 40 2.16 1.22 -11.24
C MET A 40 2.86 0.85 -9.93
N LYS A 41 3.38 -0.37 -9.85
CA LYS A 41 4.18 -0.85 -8.72
C LYS A 41 5.50 -0.06 -8.63
N ALA A 42 5.59 0.89 -7.70
CA ALA A 42 6.85 1.54 -7.35
C ALA A 42 7.45 0.79 -6.15
N PRO A 43 8.68 0.25 -6.24
CA PRO A 43 9.23 -0.56 -5.16
C PRO A 43 9.45 0.31 -3.91
N ILE A 44 8.65 0.07 -2.88
CA ILE A 44 8.88 0.55 -1.52
C ILE A 44 9.26 -0.65 -0.65
N SER A 45 10.31 -0.49 0.15
CA SER A 45 10.66 -1.42 1.22
C SER A 45 10.21 -0.82 2.55
N ILE A 46 9.48 -1.62 3.33
CA ILE A 46 8.90 -1.24 4.61
C ILE A 46 9.37 -2.24 5.65
N GLU A 47 10.05 -1.76 6.68
CA GLU A 47 10.50 -2.57 7.81
C GLU A 47 10.11 -1.89 9.14
N VAL A 48 9.59 -2.67 10.08
CA VAL A 48 9.07 -2.18 11.36
C VAL A 48 9.76 -2.91 12.50
N LYS A 49 10.42 -2.17 13.40
CA LYS A 49 11.20 -2.74 14.51
C LYS A 49 10.95 -2.01 15.85
N PRO A 50 10.41 -2.68 16.88
CA PRO A 50 9.77 -4.00 16.87
C PRO A 50 8.46 -3.98 16.06
N CYS A 51 7.95 -5.17 15.70
CA CYS A 51 6.65 -5.26 15.03
C CYS A 51 5.52 -4.67 15.88
N ILE A 52 4.49 -4.12 15.22
CA ILE A 52 3.36 -3.50 15.90
C ILE A 52 2.53 -4.52 16.69
N THR A 53 1.95 -4.09 17.80
CA THR A 53 0.99 -4.86 18.60
C THR A 53 -0.32 -4.08 18.70
N LEU A 54 -1.46 -4.78 18.86
CA LEU A 54 -2.78 -4.16 18.97
C LEU A 54 -2.95 -3.35 20.26
N LYS A 55 -2.24 -3.74 21.32
CA LYS A 55 -2.20 -2.99 22.60
C LYS A 55 -1.36 -1.72 22.53
N GLY A 56 -0.65 -1.50 21.42
CA GLY A 56 0.26 -0.39 21.22
C GLY A 56 1.72 -0.80 21.46
N SER A 57 2.59 -0.34 20.56
CA SER A 57 4.03 -0.52 20.64
C SER A 57 4.76 0.78 20.28
N LYS A 58 6.06 0.84 20.61
CA LYS A 58 6.95 1.92 20.20
C LYS A 58 8.15 1.32 19.49
N GLY A 59 8.62 1.98 18.44
CA GLY A 59 9.66 1.47 17.58
C GLY A 59 10.04 2.42 16.46
N TYR A 60 10.77 1.87 15.51
CA TYR A 60 11.23 2.54 14.30
C TYR A 60 10.54 1.94 13.07
N LEU A 61 10.15 2.84 12.17
CA LEU A 61 9.69 2.52 10.83
C LEU A 61 10.80 2.89 9.86
N HIS A 62 11.39 1.89 9.21
CA HIS A 62 12.38 2.07 8.16
C HIS A 62 11.68 2.00 6.80
N LEU A 63 11.84 3.06 6.02
CA LEU A 63 11.30 3.18 4.67
C LEU A 63 12.44 3.39 3.69
N SER A 64 12.48 2.58 2.64
CA SER A 64 13.34 2.82 1.48
C SER A 64 12.48 2.93 0.24
N TYR A 65 12.53 4.09 -0.41
CA TYR A 65 11.67 4.44 -1.53
C TYR A 65 12.33 5.51 -2.40
N ILE A 66 12.23 5.34 -3.71
CA ILE A 66 12.63 6.36 -4.68
C ILE A 66 11.36 7.08 -5.16
N PRO A 67 11.12 8.34 -4.73
CA PRO A 67 9.90 9.04 -5.04
C PRO A 67 9.82 9.43 -6.51
N ARG A 68 8.63 9.24 -7.11
CA ARG A 68 8.38 9.62 -8.51
C ARG A 68 8.03 11.09 -8.70
N ARG A 69 7.85 11.84 -7.61
CA ARG A 69 7.53 13.26 -7.54
C ARG A 69 8.12 13.84 -6.25
N ASP A 70 8.31 15.14 -6.21
CA ASP A 70 8.75 15.83 -4.99
C ASP A 70 7.75 15.61 -3.84
N ILE A 71 8.24 15.25 -2.66
CA ILE A 71 7.40 14.85 -1.51
C ILE A 71 7.23 15.96 -0.45
N LYS A 72 7.54 17.22 -0.81
CA LYS A 72 7.42 18.40 0.07
C LYS A 72 6.03 18.68 0.66
N LYS A 73 4.98 18.10 0.08
CA LYS A 73 3.58 18.21 0.55
C LYS A 73 2.93 16.84 0.68
N LEU A 74 3.70 15.84 1.12
CA LEU A 74 3.23 14.46 1.28
C LEU A 74 2.07 14.37 2.28
N TYR A 75 1.01 13.70 1.87
CA TYR A 75 -0.11 13.30 2.72
C TYR A 75 -0.60 11.91 2.32
N PHE A 76 -1.26 11.23 3.25
CA PHE A 76 -1.89 9.94 3.04
C PHE A 76 -3.40 10.07 3.22
N ASN A 77 -4.16 9.47 2.30
CA ASN A 77 -5.58 9.21 2.51
C ASN A 77 -5.71 7.78 3.02
N ILE A 78 -6.15 7.62 4.25
CA ILE A 78 -6.24 6.33 4.93
C ILE A 78 -7.70 5.88 4.87
N TYR A 79 -7.91 4.75 4.21
CA TYR A 79 -9.16 4.00 4.19
C TYR A 79 -8.98 2.79 5.09
N LEU A 80 -9.79 2.70 6.15
CA LEU A 80 -9.70 1.64 7.14
C LEU A 80 -11.01 0.86 7.16
N SER A 81 -10.89 -0.46 7.22
CA SER A 81 -12.01 -1.36 7.46
C SER A 81 -11.69 -2.32 8.60
N PHE A 82 -12.70 -2.64 9.41
CA PHE A 82 -12.59 -3.63 10.50
C PHE A 82 -13.85 -4.49 10.51
N ASN A 83 -13.70 -5.82 10.41
CA ASN A 83 -14.82 -6.76 10.33
C ASN A 83 -15.89 -6.34 9.29
N SER A 84 -15.44 -5.93 8.10
CA SER A 84 -16.29 -5.45 6.99
C SER A 84 -17.07 -4.16 7.27
N MET A 85 -16.72 -3.41 8.32
CA MET A 85 -17.21 -2.06 8.55
C MET A 85 -16.18 -1.04 8.06
N ASP A 86 -16.58 -0.16 7.15
CA ASP A 86 -15.74 0.89 6.63
C ASP A 86 -15.81 2.15 7.50
N PHE A 87 -14.64 2.71 7.81
CA PHE A 87 -14.54 3.98 8.52
C PHE A 87 -14.43 5.15 7.54
N PRO A 88 -14.87 6.36 7.92
CA PRO A 88 -14.68 7.56 7.12
C PRO A 88 -13.21 7.78 6.75
N MET A 89 -12.96 8.24 5.53
CA MET A 89 -11.61 8.53 5.05
C MET A 89 -10.93 9.56 5.93
N ARG A 90 -9.72 9.23 6.40
CA ARG A 90 -8.88 10.13 7.17
C ARG A 90 -7.71 10.62 6.32
N LYS A 91 -7.56 11.93 6.20
CA LYS A 91 -6.39 12.56 5.58
C LYS A 91 -5.33 12.86 6.64
N GLU A 92 -4.16 12.27 6.51
CA GLU A 92 -3.02 12.49 7.40
C GLU A 92 -1.89 13.21 6.64
N VAL A 93 -1.53 14.42 7.07
CA VAL A 93 -0.50 15.23 6.40
C VAL A 93 0.85 14.98 7.08
N VAL A 94 1.83 14.50 6.32
CA VAL A 94 3.16 14.16 6.83
C VAL A 94 4.17 15.29 6.60
N CYS A 95 4.09 15.95 5.45
CA CYS A 95 4.90 17.13 5.13
C CYS A 95 4.00 18.31 4.79
N ARG A 96 4.14 19.42 5.52
CA ARG A 96 3.52 20.73 5.29
C ARG A 96 4.41 21.65 4.44
N GLY A 97 5.71 21.35 4.36
CA GLY A 97 6.70 22.08 3.58
C GLY A 97 8.07 21.38 3.55
N SER A 98 9.09 22.07 3.01
CA SER A 98 10.47 21.57 2.94
C SER A 98 11.20 21.55 4.28
N ASP A 99 10.87 22.47 5.18
CA ASP A 99 11.49 22.60 6.50
C ASP A 99 10.59 22.01 7.61
N ASP A 100 9.99 20.86 7.33
CA ASP A 100 9.16 20.14 8.29
C ASP A 100 9.98 19.18 9.17
N LEU A 101 9.31 18.52 10.10
CA LEU A 101 9.88 17.62 11.10
C LEU A 101 10.75 16.50 10.51
N TYR A 102 10.35 15.95 9.37
CA TYR A 102 11.05 14.85 8.73
C TYR A 102 11.96 15.32 7.61
N SER A 103 13.23 14.91 7.66
CA SER A 103 14.24 15.27 6.66
C SER A 103 13.86 14.87 5.23
N PHE A 104 13.12 13.76 5.05
CA PHE A 104 12.66 13.30 3.75
C PHE A 104 11.67 14.26 3.08
N CYS A 105 11.06 15.22 3.78
CA CYS A 105 10.18 16.22 3.16
C CYS A 105 10.92 17.11 2.15
N ARG A 106 12.27 17.10 2.14
CA ARG A 106 13.11 17.79 1.15
C ARG A 106 13.41 16.95 -0.09
N ALA A 107 13.07 15.67 -0.10
CA ALA A 107 13.37 14.80 -1.22
C ALA A 107 12.59 15.23 -2.47
N LEU A 108 13.35 15.34 -3.56
CA LEU A 108 12.83 15.61 -4.90
C LEU A 108 12.56 14.29 -5.60
N LYS A 109 11.91 14.36 -6.76
CA LYS A 109 11.79 13.20 -7.65
C LYS A 109 13.16 12.58 -7.96
N GLY A 110 13.23 11.25 -7.92
CA GLY A 110 14.43 10.45 -8.19
C GLY A 110 15.20 10.11 -6.94
#